data_AF-A0A835H2S5-F1
#
_entry.id   AF-A0A835H2S5-F1
#
_cell.length_a   1.000
_cell.length_b   1.000
_cell.length_c   1.000
_cell.angle_alpha   90.00
_cell.angle_beta   90.00
_cell.angle_gamma   90.00
#
_symmetry.space_group_name_H-M   'P 1'
#
loop_
_entity.id
_entity.type
_entity.pdbx_description
1 polymer ?
#
loop_
_entity_poly.entity_id
_entity_poly.type
_entity_poly.pdbx_seq_one_letter_code
_entity_poly.pdbx_strand_id
1 'polypeptide(L)'
;METKLPLHVSQRQQPQTTIYRFNTLVHSIALIALLCYRFSSLLHGQFNEFMAIFSWIVISFSELLHSFLWVLGQAVRWRPITRHVFAERLPRDSELPAIDVFICTADPTKEPTVGVMNTVISAMCLDYPPDKLFVYLSDDGGAPITLYGMKEAYSFAKSWIPFCNKYGITTRAPEAYFSELIHEDEKNSLNSILIKERKEIELRYQVFRQRLERAKDSGDASFSSGQNRPPIVEVIQDDAMEEIGENQAMMPLLVYVSREKRPSHPHHFKAGALNVLLRVSGIISNSPYILTLDCDMYCNDSTSARQAMCFHIDPNTSPSLAFVQFPQKFHNISKNDIYNELLRTAFEVLWYGFDGLKGPILSGTGFYMKREALYRSPQQKDLSHVTSTTNVGNSEEFIASLRRDYKTNAFDNDDNTLASLLHEARLLASCTYEQHTQWGEQANFLITEPEISFLLYTSNC
;
A
#
# COMPACT_ATOMS: atom_id res chain seq x y z
N MET A 1 -2.22 39.16 3.45
CA MET A 1 -2.25 37.71 3.73
C MET A 1 -3.33 37.12 2.86
N GLU A 2 -2.97 36.51 1.73
CA GLU A 2 -3.93 35.71 0.97
C GLU A 2 -4.32 34.50 1.81
N THR A 3 -5.61 34.36 2.10
CA THR A 3 -6.14 33.18 2.77
C THR A 3 -5.96 31.98 1.86
N LYS A 4 -4.95 31.14 2.14
CA LYS A 4 -4.78 29.85 1.44
C LYS A 4 -6.08 29.04 1.55
N LEU A 5 -6.60 28.62 0.41
CA LEU A 5 -7.76 27.73 0.35
C LEU A 5 -7.42 26.37 0.99
N PRO A 6 -8.40 25.68 1.61
CA PRO A 6 -8.16 24.37 2.20
C PRO A 6 -7.86 23.32 1.12
N LEU A 7 -6.90 22.42 1.41
CA LEU A 7 -6.54 21.28 0.56
C LEU A 7 -7.50 20.10 0.71
N HIS A 8 -8.20 20.01 1.85
CA HIS A 8 -9.23 19.02 2.10
C HIS A 8 -10.28 19.57 3.07
N VAL A 9 -11.46 18.97 3.04
CA VAL A 9 -12.56 19.27 3.97
C VAL A 9 -13.14 17.97 4.49
N SER A 10 -13.44 17.93 5.79
CA SER A 10 -14.17 16.84 6.42
C SER A 10 -15.64 17.24 6.64
N GLN A 11 -16.55 16.36 6.26
CA GLN A 11 -17.99 16.56 6.42
C GLN A 11 -18.58 15.43 7.26
N ARG A 12 -19.43 15.80 8.24
CA ARG A 12 -20.18 14.84 9.03
C ARG A 12 -21.49 14.48 8.32
N GLN A 13 -21.82 13.19 8.27
CA GLN A 13 -23.08 12.70 7.69
C GLN A 13 -24.29 12.89 8.64
N GLN A 14 -24.66 14.14 8.93
CA GLN A 14 -25.65 14.49 9.97
C GLN A 14 -27.00 13.73 9.91
N PRO A 15 -27.73 13.64 8.77
CA PRO A 15 -29.04 12.98 8.75
C PRO A 15 -28.94 11.50 9.10
N GLN A 16 -27.96 10.78 8.55
CA GLN A 16 -27.72 9.37 8.84
C GLN A 16 -27.31 9.16 10.31
N THR A 17 -26.46 10.04 10.87
CA THR A 17 -26.06 9.89 12.29
C THR A 17 -27.23 10.02 13.26
N THR A 18 -28.24 10.84 12.93
CA THR A 18 -29.41 11.00 13.80
C THR A 18 -30.25 9.73 13.81
N ILE A 19 -30.48 9.13 12.64
CA ILE A 19 -31.19 7.86 12.49
C ILE A 19 -30.46 6.74 13.23
N TYR A 20 -29.13 6.62 13.06
CA TYR A 20 -28.36 5.60 13.75
C TYR A 20 -28.42 5.75 15.26
N ARG A 21 -28.26 6.97 15.80
CA ARG A 21 -28.31 7.21 17.25
C ARG A 21 -29.68 6.88 17.84
N PHE A 22 -30.77 7.23 17.14
CA PHE A 22 -32.11 6.86 17.57
C PHE A 22 -32.30 5.34 17.54
N ASN A 23 -31.85 4.68 16.47
CA ASN A 23 -31.91 3.23 16.35
C ASN A 23 -31.10 2.52 17.46
N THR A 24 -29.90 3.01 17.75
CA THR A 24 -29.05 2.53 18.86
C THR A 24 -29.79 2.67 20.19
N LEU A 25 -30.42 3.81 20.47
CA LEU A 25 -31.17 4.02 21.71
C LEU A 25 -32.31 2.99 21.87
N VAL A 26 -33.12 2.80 20.82
CA VAL A 26 -34.23 1.83 20.85
C VAL A 26 -33.73 0.41 21.07
N HIS A 27 -32.67 0.01 20.35
CA HIS A 27 -32.07 -1.32 20.51
C HIS A 27 -31.43 -1.50 21.89
N SER A 28 -30.78 -0.48 22.45
CA SER A 28 -30.22 -0.54 23.80
C SER A 28 -31.30 -0.77 24.85
N ILE A 29 -32.46 -0.12 24.74
CA ILE A 29 -33.59 -0.34 25.66
C ILE A 29 -34.07 -1.79 25.57
N ALA A 30 -34.24 -2.33 24.36
CA ALA A 30 -34.65 -3.72 24.15
C ALA A 30 -33.63 -4.73 24.71
N LEU A 31 -32.33 -4.48 24.49
CA LEU A 31 -31.25 -5.31 25.02
C LEU A 31 -31.21 -5.29 26.55
N ILE A 32 -31.34 -4.11 27.17
CA ILE A 32 -31.38 -4.00 28.63
C ILE A 32 -32.59 -4.76 29.18
N ALA A 33 -33.76 -4.62 28.56
CA ALA A 33 -34.96 -5.36 28.98
C ALA A 33 -34.75 -6.90 28.87
N LEU A 34 -34.14 -7.38 27.79
CA LEU A 34 -33.80 -8.79 27.61
C LEU A 34 -32.84 -9.29 28.69
N LEU A 35 -31.75 -8.56 28.95
CA LEU A 35 -30.76 -8.93 29.97
C LEU A 35 -31.36 -8.91 31.38
N CYS A 36 -32.20 -7.91 31.70
CA CYS A 36 -32.94 -7.86 32.95
C CYS A 36 -33.90 -9.05 33.09
N TYR A 37 -34.60 -9.43 32.03
CA TYR A 37 -35.44 -10.63 32.02
C TYR A 37 -34.63 -11.90 32.28
N ARG A 38 -33.52 -12.10 31.54
CA ARG A 38 -32.65 -13.27 31.71
C ARG A 38 -32.12 -13.41 33.13
N PHE A 39 -31.67 -12.30 33.71
CA PHE A 39 -31.16 -12.27 35.08
C PHE A 39 -32.26 -12.50 36.11
N SER A 40 -33.42 -11.86 35.95
CA SER A 40 -34.55 -12.00 36.88
C SER A 40 -35.11 -13.41 36.90
N SER A 41 -35.25 -14.04 35.73
CA SER A 41 -35.69 -15.42 35.58
C SER A 41 -34.68 -16.43 36.13
N LEU A 42 -33.37 -16.13 36.10
CA LEU A 42 -32.37 -16.98 36.76
C LEU A 42 -32.54 -16.96 38.29
N LEU A 43 -32.88 -15.80 38.86
CA LEU A 43 -33.05 -15.62 40.31
C LEU A 43 -34.39 -16.13 40.84
N HIS A 44 -35.46 -16.01 40.06
CA HIS A 44 -36.83 -16.33 40.49
C HIS A 44 -37.43 -17.58 39.81
N GLY A 45 -36.70 -18.18 38.86
CA GLY A 45 -37.17 -19.33 38.09
C GLY A 45 -37.08 -20.64 38.87
N GLN A 46 -38.17 -21.41 38.89
CA GLN A 46 -38.16 -22.80 39.34
C GLN A 46 -37.60 -23.70 38.24
N PHE A 47 -36.29 -23.74 38.09
CA PHE A 47 -35.64 -24.70 37.21
C PHE A 47 -35.48 -26.03 37.95
N ASN A 48 -36.33 -26.99 37.63
CA ASN A 48 -36.33 -28.29 38.32
C ASN A 48 -35.32 -29.29 37.74
N GLU A 49 -34.75 -29.00 36.56
CA GLU A 49 -33.84 -29.89 35.84
C GLU A 49 -32.48 -29.22 35.54
N PHE A 50 -31.38 -29.92 35.84
CA PHE A 50 -30.02 -29.46 35.58
C PHE A 50 -29.80 -29.03 34.12
N MET A 51 -30.35 -29.79 33.16
CA MET A 51 -30.22 -29.50 31.73
C MET A 51 -30.91 -28.19 31.33
N ALA A 52 -32.02 -27.84 31.99
CA ALA A 52 -32.72 -26.58 31.75
C ALA A 52 -31.90 -25.39 32.27
N ILE A 53 -31.28 -25.52 33.45
CA ILE A 53 -30.37 -24.50 34.02
C ILE A 53 -29.15 -24.30 33.11
N PHE A 54 -28.52 -25.41 32.70
CA PHE A 54 -27.34 -25.35 31.85
C PHE A 54 -27.65 -24.67 30.51
N SER A 55 -28.73 -25.09 29.84
CA SER A 55 -29.16 -24.47 28.57
C SER A 55 -29.47 -22.98 28.73
N TRP A 56 -30.11 -22.60 29.84
CA TRP A 56 -30.40 -21.20 30.16
C TRP A 56 -29.12 -20.37 30.32
N ILE A 57 -28.13 -20.88 31.04
CA ILE A 57 -26.83 -20.21 31.24
C ILE A 57 -26.10 -20.05 29.90
N VAL A 58 -26.05 -21.10 29.08
CA VAL A 58 -25.38 -21.06 27.77
C VAL A 58 -26.02 -20.02 26.85
N ILE A 59 -27.35 -19.99 26.75
CA ILE A 59 -28.06 -19.01 25.94
C ILE A 59 -27.84 -17.60 26.48
N SER A 60 -27.94 -17.41 27.80
CA SER A 60 -27.74 -16.09 28.43
C SER A 60 -26.32 -15.57 28.22
N PHE A 61 -25.31 -16.44 28.30
CA PHE A 61 -23.93 -16.09 28.01
C PHE A 61 -23.73 -15.72 26.54
N SER A 62 -24.33 -16.48 25.62
CA SER A 62 -24.31 -16.15 24.19
C SER A 62 -24.95 -14.80 23.91
N GLU A 63 -26.13 -14.51 24.48
CA GLU A 63 -26.82 -13.22 24.34
C GLU A 63 -26.00 -12.07 24.94
N LEU A 64 -25.36 -12.29 26.11
CA LEU A 64 -24.49 -11.28 26.73
C LEU A 64 -23.28 -10.96 25.84
N LEU A 65 -22.64 -11.99 25.27
CA LEU A 65 -21.52 -11.82 24.34
C LEU A 65 -21.95 -11.07 23.07
N HIS A 66 -23.08 -11.46 22.46
CA HIS A 66 -23.62 -10.76 21.29
C HIS A 66 -24.01 -9.31 21.61
N SER A 67 -24.59 -9.07 22.78
CA SER A 67 -24.92 -7.71 23.26
C SER A 67 -23.65 -6.86 23.41
N PHE A 68 -22.59 -7.45 23.99
CA PHE A 68 -21.30 -6.79 24.14
C PHE A 68 -20.67 -6.44 22.79
N LEU A 69 -20.62 -7.40 21.84
CA LEU A 69 -20.12 -7.17 20.48
C LEU A 69 -20.95 -6.10 19.75
N TRP A 70 -22.27 -6.12 19.91
CA TRP A 70 -23.15 -5.11 19.33
C TRP A 70 -22.86 -3.70 19.88
N VAL A 71 -22.65 -3.57 21.20
CA VAL A 71 -22.29 -2.29 21.83
C VAL A 71 -20.96 -1.77 21.29
N LEU A 72 -19.94 -2.62 21.20
CA LEU A 72 -18.66 -2.25 20.58
C LEU A 72 -18.84 -1.76 19.14
N GLY A 73 -19.71 -2.42 18.36
CA GLY A 73 -20.05 -2.05 16.99
C GLY A 73 -20.80 -0.72 16.83
N GLN A 74 -21.31 -0.10 17.92
CA GLN A 74 -21.98 1.20 17.83
C GLN A 74 -21.00 2.37 17.71
N ALA A 75 -19.75 2.21 18.19
CA ALA A 75 -18.77 3.29 18.23
C ALA A 75 -18.53 3.91 16.83
N VAL A 76 -18.39 3.08 15.81
CA VAL A 76 -18.18 3.50 14.41
C VAL A 76 -19.40 4.19 13.81
N ARG A 77 -20.61 3.93 14.30
CA ARG A 77 -21.85 4.55 13.79
C ARG A 77 -22.12 5.92 14.41
N TRP A 78 -21.37 6.31 15.44
CA TRP A 78 -21.65 7.50 16.22
C TRP A 78 -21.30 8.81 15.50
N ARG A 79 -20.20 8.81 14.73
CA ARG A 79 -19.68 10.00 14.04
C ARG A 79 -18.99 9.66 12.70
N PRO A 80 -19.64 8.99 11.73
CA PRO A 80 -19.08 8.84 10.39
C PRO A 80 -18.71 10.19 9.76
N ILE A 81 -17.51 10.26 9.20
CA ILE A 81 -16.95 11.43 8.50
C ILE A 81 -16.65 11.04 7.06
N THR A 82 -16.97 11.90 6.10
CA THR A 82 -16.47 11.82 4.73
C THR A 82 -15.43 12.92 4.50
N ARG A 83 -14.42 12.65 3.68
CA ARG A 83 -13.39 13.62 3.32
C ARG A 83 -13.39 13.88 1.83
N HIS A 84 -13.22 15.15 1.48
CA HIS A 84 -13.06 15.61 0.10
C HIS A 84 -11.72 16.32 -0.02
N VAL A 85 -10.98 16.03 -1.08
CA VAL A 85 -9.66 16.60 -1.38
C VAL A 85 -9.73 17.48 -2.61
N PHE A 86 -8.82 18.45 -2.69
CA PHE A 86 -8.72 19.42 -3.79
C PHE A 86 -7.30 19.37 -4.35
N ALA A 87 -7.00 18.34 -5.15
CA ALA A 87 -5.67 18.11 -5.71
C ALA A 87 -5.19 19.25 -6.62
N GLU A 88 -6.13 19.98 -7.24
CA GLU A 88 -5.88 21.18 -8.04
C GLU A 88 -5.33 22.37 -7.24
N ARG A 89 -5.44 22.33 -5.91
CA ARG A 89 -4.92 23.38 -5.00
C ARG A 89 -3.56 23.05 -4.42
N LEU A 90 -2.99 21.90 -4.79
CA LEU A 90 -1.63 21.54 -4.41
C LEU A 90 -0.63 22.58 -4.95
N PRO A 91 0.54 22.72 -4.31
CA PRO A 91 1.61 23.54 -4.84
C PRO A 91 2.11 22.98 -6.18
N ARG A 92 2.99 23.74 -6.83
CA ARG A 92 3.61 23.34 -8.10
C ARG A 92 4.34 22.00 -7.95
N ASP A 93 4.45 21.27 -9.04
CA ASP A 93 5.14 19.98 -9.11
C ASP A 93 6.58 20.04 -8.55
N SER A 94 7.28 21.16 -8.73
CA SER A 94 8.62 21.40 -8.18
C SER A 94 8.66 21.47 -6.65
N GLU A 95 7.55 21.79 -5.98
CA GLU A 95 7.43 21.90 -4.52
C GLU A 95 6.84 20.64 -3.87
N LEU A 96 6.31 19.70 -4.66
CA LEU A 96 5.80 18.44 -4.15
C LEU A 96 6.93 17.58 -3.55
N PRO A 97 6.67 16.80 -2.48
CA PRO A 97 7.66 15.90 -1.90
C PRO A 97 7.88 14.65 -2.76
N ALA A 98 9.00 13.96 -2.61
CA ALA A 98 9.20 12.66 -3.25
C ALA A 98 8.34 11.55 -2.62
N ILE A 99 8.03 10.51 -3.40
CA ILE A 99 7.25 9.33 -3.01
C ILE A 99 7.98 8.06 -3.47
N ASP A 100 8.18 7.12 -2.55
CA ASP A 100 8.58 5.76 -2.88
C ASP A 100 7.34 4.87 -2.99
N VAL A 101 7.29 3.99 -3.99
CA VAL A 101 6.25 2.98 -4.15
C VAL A 101 6.86 1.61 -3.90
N PHE A 102 6.37 0.91 -2.89
CA PHE A 102 6.81 -0.44 -2.52
C PHE A 102 5.79 -1.47 -3.02
N ILE A 103 6.25 -2.38 -3.85
CA ILE A 103 5.48 -3.53 -4.33
C ILE A 103 6.21 -4.80 -3.87
N CYS A 104 5.50 -5.73 -3.23
CA CYS A 104 6.06 -7.01 -2.81
C CYS A 104 5.46 -8.15 -3.63
N THR A 105 6.29 -9.07 -4.11
CA THR A 105 5.87 -10.32 -4.72
C THR A 105 6.57 -11.51 -4.05
N ALA A 106 5.85 -12.61 -3.85
CA ALA A 106 6.33 -13.79 -3.15
C ALA A 106 7.00 -14.81 -4.07
N ASP A 107 6.36 -15.20 -5.17
CA ASP A 107 6.88 -16.22 -6.10
C ASP A 107 6.09 -16.22 -7.43
N PRO A 108 6.77 -16.32 -8.59
CA PRO A 108 6.13 -16.23 -9.91
C PRO A 108 5.16 -17.38 -10.24
N THR A 109 5.19 -18.49 -9.49
CA THR A 109 4.21 -19.58 -9.66
C THR A 109 2.86 -19.25 -9.03
N LYS A 110 2.86 -18.57 -7.88
CA LYS A 110 1.65 -18.13 -7.18
C LYS A 110 1.15 -16.79 -7.69
N GLU A 111 2.07 -15.91 -8.06
CA GLU A 111 1.82 -14.55 -8.50
C GLU A 111 2.43 -14.36 -9.89
N PRO A 112 1.66 -14.59 -10.97
CA PRO A 112 2.20 -14.58 -12.32
C PRO A 112 2.91 -13.27 -12.66
N THR A 113 4.13 -13.35 -13.20
CA THR A 113 4.98 -12.19 -13.49
C THR A 113 4.27 -11.12 -14.32
N VAL A 114 3.44 -11.50 -15.30
CA VAL A 114 2.66 -10.54 -16.10
C VAL A 114 1.72 -9.71 -15.23
N GLY A 115 1.05 -10.34 -14.25
CA GLY A 115 0.17 -9.64 -13.31
C GLY A 115 0.94 -8.65 -12.44
N VAL A 116 2.06 -9.09 -11.87
CA VAL A 116 2.96 -8.23 -11.07
C VAL A 116 3.44 -7.03 -11.89
N MET A 117 3.84 -7.25 -13.15
CA MET A 117 4.32 -6.17 -14.02
C MET A 117 3.23 -5.17 -14.40
N ASN A 118 1.96 -5.59 -14.52
CA ASN A 118 0.85 -4.65 -14.71
C ASN A 118 0.72 -3.68 -13.54
N THR A 119 0.92 -4.17 -12.31
CA THR A 119 0.95 -3.33 -11.10
C THR A 119 2.16 -2.40 -11.07
N VAL A 120 3.35 -2.89 -11.44
CA VAL A 120 4.57 -2.05 -11.56
C VAL A 120 4.36 -0.93 -12.59
N ILE A 121 3.86 -1.26 -13.78
CA ILE A 121 3.58 -0.28 -14.84
C ILE A 121 2.52 0.73 -14.37
N SER A 122 1.47 0.26 -13.68
CA SER A 122 0.43 1.14 -13.12
C SER A 122 1.02 2.12 -12.09
N ALA A 123 1.90 1.66 -11.21
CA ALA A 123 2.58 2.49 -10.22
C ALA A 123 3.48 3.55 -10.87
N MET A 124 4.22 3.20 -11.93
CA MET A 124 5.04 4.16 -12.69
C MET A 124 4.18 5.21 -13.42
N CYS A 125 2.89 4.96 -13.62
CA CYS A 125 1.97 5.83 -14.33
C CYS A 125 1.11 6.72 -13.42
N LEU A 126 1.41 6.79 -12.12
CA LEU A 126 0.77 7.75 -11.22
C LEU A 126 0.95 9.18 -11.74
N ASP A 127 -0.08 10.01 -11.57
CA ASP A 127 -0.02 11.44 -11.90
C ASP A 127 0.80 12.15 -10.82
N TYR A 128 2.12 12.09 -10.98
CA TYR A 128 3.12 12.67 -10.10
C TYR A 128 4.39 13.01 -10.89
N PRO A 129 5.21 13.98 -10.43
CA PRO A 129 6.45 14.32 -11.13
C PRO A 129 7.38 13.11 -11.23
N PRO A 130 7.86 12.72 -12.43
CA PRO A 130 8.68 11.52 -12.61
C PRO A 130 10.00 11.54 -11.83
N ASP A 131 10.58 12.73 -11.63
CA ASP A 131 11.79 12.95 -10.81
C ASP A 131 11.56 12.75 -9.30
N LYS A 132 10.30 12.56 -8.89
CA LYS A 132 9.88 12.45 -7.48
C LYS A 132 9.11 11.16 -7.20
N LEU A 133 9.03 10.28 -8.18
CA LEU A 133 8.35 9.00 -8.05
C LEU A 133 9.39 7.88 -8.24
N PHE A 134 9.56 7.04 -7.22
CA PHE A 134 10.54 5.96 -7.23
C PHE A 134 9.82 4.64 -6.96
N VAL A 135 9.87 3.69 -7.88
CA VAL A 135 9.16 2.41 -7.78
C VAL A 135 10.13 1.30 -7.41
N TYR A 136 9.84 0.58 -6.34
CA TYR A 136 10.62 -0.54 -5.83
C TYR A 136 9.80 -1.82 -5.86
N LEU A 137 10.33 -2.85 -6.53
CA LEU A 137 9.77 -4.20 -6.48
C LEU A 137 10.65 -5.09 -5.60
N SER A 138 10.09 -5.57 -4.50
CA SER A 138 10.70 -6.62 -3.68
C SER A 138 10.26 -8.00 -4.15
N ASP A 139 11.19 -8.78 -4.70
CA ASP A 139 11.00 -10.17 -5.11
C ASP A 139 11.46 -11.13 -4.01
N ASP A 140 10.51 -11.67 -3.27
CA ASP A 140 10.76 -12.62 -2.20
C ASP A 140 11.04 -14.05 -2.70
N GLY A 141 10.75 -14.34 -3.97
CA GLY A 141 11.08 -15.57 -4.65
C GLY A 141 12.51 -15.56 -5.17
N GLY A 142 13.01 -14.37 -5.52
CA GLY A 142 14.33 -14.17 -6.13
C GLY A 142 14.44 -14.85 -7.49
N ALA A 143 13.35 -14.89 -8.24
CA ALA A 143 13.26 -15.64 -9.48
C ALA A 143 13.78 -14.78 -10.65
N PRO A 144 14.72 -15.30 -11.48
CA PRO A 144 15.28 -14.52 -12.59
C PRO A 144 14.22 -13.99 -13.58
N ILE A 145 13.10 -14.70 -13.73
CA ILE A 145 11.97 -14.28 -14.57
C ILE A 145 11.32 -12.97 -14.08
N THR A 146 11.32 -12.70 -12.77
CA THR A 146 10.76 -11.46 -12.20
C THR A 146 11.62 -10.25 -12.54
N LEU A 147 12.95 -10.39 -12.46
CA LEU A 147 13.89 -9.35 -12.88
C LEU A 147 13.82 -9.10 -14.39
N TYR A 148 13.77 -10.18 -15.20
CA TYR A 148 13.52 -10.05 -16.64
C TYR A 148 12.19 -9.33 -16.94
N GLY A 149 11.14 -9.69 -16.19
CA GLY A 149 9.83 -9.03 -16.21
C GLY A 149 9.92 -7.52 -16.00
N MET A 150 10.68 -7.08 -14.99
CA MET A 150 10.90 -5.66 -14.70
C MET A 150 11.58 -4.92 -15.86
N LYS A 151 12.58 -5.52 -16.51
CA LYS A 151 13.26 -4.92 -17.68
C LYS A 151 12.31 -4.75 -18.87
N GLU A 152 11.53 -5.79 -19.18
CA GLU A 152 10.52 -5.73 -20.25
C GLU A 152 9.39 -4.74 -19.90
N ALA A 153 8.98 -4.66 -18.63
CA ALA A 153 7.97 -3.71 -18.16
C ALA A 153 8.44 -2.26 -18.30
N TYR A 154 9.70 -1.98 -17.94
CA TYR A 154 10.33 -0.67 -18.12
C TYR A 154 10.37 -0.27 -19.60
N SER A 155 10.77 -1.20 -20.48
CA SER A 155 10.78 -0.99 -21.93
C SER A 155 9.39 -0.65 -22.49
N PHE A 156 8.36 -1.38 -22.07
CA PHE A 156 6.97 -1.10 -22.47
C PHE A 156 6.47 0.25 -21.90
N ALA A 157 6.79 0.55 -20.64
CA ALA A 157 6.35 1.75 -19.93
C ALA A 157 6.74 3.05 -20.65
N LYS A 158 7.88 3.06 -21.37
CA LYS A 158 8.31 4.20 -22.21
C LYS A 158 7.29 4.61 -23.27
N SER A 159 6.49 3.67 -23.76
CA SER A 159 5.41 3.95 -24.72
C SER A 159 4.05 4.12 -24.05
N TRP A 160 3.85 3.47 -22.90
CA TRP A 160 2.61 3.50 -22.15
C TRP A 160 2.41 4.81 -21.38
N ILE A 161 3.43 5.29 -20.65
CA ILE A 161 3.34 6.52 -19.84
C ILE A 161 2.97 7.74 -20.70
N PRO A 162 3.63 8.02 -21.84
CA PRO A 162 3.26 9.15 -22.70
C PRO A 162 1.84 9.00 -23.26
N PHE A 163 1.44 7.79 -23.63
CA PHE A 163 0.09 7.50 -24.10
C PHE A 163 -0.96 7.82 -23.03
N CYS A 164 -0.76 7.33 -21.80
CA CYS A 164 -1.68 7.59 -20.70
C CYS A 164 -1.78 9.09 -20.37
N ASN A 165 -0.66 9.80 -20.36
CA ASN A 165 -0.62 11.22 -20.04
C ASN A 165 -1.24 12.07 -21.15
N LYS A 166 -0.97 11.76 -22.42
CA LYS A 166 -1.52 12.47 -23.58
C LYS A 166 -3.04 12.42 -23.64
N TYR A 167 -3.64 11.29 -23.26
CA TYR A 167 -5.08 11.06 -23.36
C TYR A 167 -5.82 11.08 -22.02
N GLY A 168 -5.14 11.37 -20.92
CA GLY A 168 -5.75 11.40 -19.59
C GLY A 168 -6.37 10.08 -19.16
N ILE A 169 -5.75 8.95 -19.54
CA ILE A 169 -6.26 7.61 -19.21
C ILE A 169 -6.29 7.44 -17.69
N THR A 170 -7.41 6.98 -17.12
CA THR A 170 -7.53 6.78 -15.66
C THR A 170 -7.03 5.39 -15.24
N THR A 171 -7.41 4.35 -15.98
CA THR A 171 -6.99 2.96 -15.73
C THR A 171 -5.53 2.78 -16.18
N ARG A 172 -4.59 2.85 -15.23
CA ARG A 172 -3.15 2.82 -15.53
C ARG A 172 -2.55 1.42 -15.68
N ALA A 173 -3.27 0.38 -15.26
CA ALA A 173 -2.88 -1.00 -15.51
C ALA A 173 -3.24 -1.41 -16.95
N PRO A 174 -2.26 -1.83 -17.78
CA PRO A 174 -2.50 -2.17 -19.18
C PRO A 174 -3.54 -3.28 -19.40
N GLU A 175 -3.44 -4.41 -18.70
CA GLU A 175 -4.40 -5.53 -18.84
C GLU A 175 -5.83 -5.08 -18.51
N ALA A 176 -5.99 -4.30 -17.43
CA ALA A 176 -7.29 -3.76 -17.07
C ALA A 176 -7.84 -2.83 -18.16
N TYR A 177 -7.02 -1.88 -18.64
CA TYR A 177 -7.40 -0.95 -19.69
C TYR A 177 -7.77 -1.64 -21.02
N PHE A 178 -7.03 -2.67 -21.43
CA PHE A 178 -7.31 -3.38 -22.68
C PHE A 178 -8.43 -4.42 -22.56
N SER A 179 -8.76 -4.88 -21.35
CA SER A 179 -9.89 -5.78 -21.11
C SER A 179 -11.24 -5.06 -21.04
N GLU A 180 -11.26 -3.76 -20.74
CA GLU A 180 -12.48 -2.94 -20.82
C GLU A 180 -12.99 -2.88 -22.27
N LEU A 181 -14.23 -3.34 -22.47
CA LEU A 181 -14.92 -3.23 -23.75
C LEU A 181 -15.19 -1.75 -24.04
N ILE A 182 -14.59 -1.21 -25.11
CA ILE A 182 -14.99 0.11 -25.61
C ILE A 182 -16.45 0.01 -26.06
N HIS A 183 -17.35 0.71 -25.37
CA HIS A 183 -18.74 0.80 -25.78
C HIS A 183 -18.83 1.47 -27.15
N GLU A 184 -19.69 0.95 -28.05
CA GLU A 184 -19.79 1.44 -29.43
C GLU A 184 -20.14 2.93 -29.52
N ASP A 185 -20.79 3.49 -28.49
CA ASP A 185 -21.13 4.92 -28.39
C ASP A 185 -19.89 5.80 -28.10
N GLU A 186 -18.92 5.32 -27.33
CA GLU A 186 -17.63 6.04 -27.11
C GLU A 186 -16.78 6.03 -28.38
N LYS A 187 -16.85 4.95 -29.16
CA LYS A 187 -16.12 4.79 -30.43
C LYS A 187 -16.50 5.85 -31.47
N ASN A 188 -17.73 6.37 -31.42
CA ASN A 188 -18.20 7.45 -32.28
C ASN A 188 -17.73 8.85 -31.82
N SER A 189 -17.36 9.00 -30.54
CA SER A 189 -16.80 10.23 -29.96
C SER A 189 -15.27 10.25 -29.95
N LEU A 190 -14.61 9.09 -30.07
CA LEU A 190 -13.16 8.98 -30.00
C LEU A 190 -12.49 9.45 -31.31
N ASN A 191 -11.46 10.29 -31.15
CA ASN A 191 -10.61 10.74 -32.26
C ASN A 191 -9.97 9.52 -32.99
N SER A 192 -10.02 9.52 -34.33
CA SER A 192 -9.43 8.44 -35.16
C SER A 192 -7.95 8.20 -34.86
N ILE A 193 -7.22 9.25 -34.45
CA ILE A 193 -5.82 9.19 -34.03
C ILE A 193 -5.66 8.36 -32.75
N LEU A 194 -6.52 8.58 -31.75
CA LEU A 194 -6.51 7.82 -30.50
C LEU A 194 -6.78 6.33 -30.74
N ILE A 195 -7.74 6.00 -31.61
CA ILE A 195 -8.03 4.59 -31.95
C ILE A 195 -6.80 3.92 -32.59
N LYS A 196 -6.08 4.64 -33.47
CA LYS A 196 -4.87 4.12 -34.11
C LYS A 196 -3.74 3.91 -33.11
N GLU A 197 -3.44 4.93 -32.30
CA GLU A 197 -2.39 4.85 -31.27
C GLU A 197 -2.72 3.80 -30.20
N ARG A 198 -3.99 3.69 -29.77
CA ARG A 198 -4.43 2.65 -28.83
C ARG A 198 -4.13 1.26 -29.37
N LYS A 199 -4.44 0.98 -30.65
CA LYS A 199 -4.16 -0.32 -31.28
C LYS A 199 -2.66 -0.62 -31.38
N GLU A 200 -1.86 0.40 -31.66
CA GLU A 200 -0.40 0.25 -31.70
C GLU A 200 0.16 -0.11 -30.32
N ILE A 201 -0.28 0.59 -29.27
CA ILE A 201 0.12 0.31 -27.89
C ILE A 201 -0.40 -1.06 -27.42
N GLU A 202 -1.62 -1.44 -27.80
CA GLU A 202 -2.18 -2.77 -27.51
C GLU A 202 -1.32 -3.89 -28.12
N LEU A 203 -0.84 -3.71 -29.35
CA LEU A 203 0.08 -4.67 -29.98
C LEU A 203 1.42 -4.74 -29.23
N ARG A 204 1.98 -3.60 -28.81
CA ARG A 204 3.21 -3.58 -27.99
C ARG A 204 3.00 -4.30 -26.65
N TYR A 205 1.84 -4.13 -26.04
CA TYR A 205 1.48 -4.83 -24.80
C TYR A 205 1.38 -6.35 -25.00
N GLN A 206 0.77 -6.79 -26.11
CA GLN A 206 0.71 -8.22 -26.46
C GLN A 206 2.10 -8.81 -26.69
N VAL A 207 3.00 -8.08 -27.35
CA VAL A 207 4.41 -8.49 -27.53
C VAL A 207 5.12 -8.62 -26.18
N PHE A 208 4.99 -7.62 -25.31
CA PHE A 208 5.50 -7.64 -23.94
C PHE A 208 5.03 -8.89 -23.18
N ARG A 209 3.71 -9.14 -23.17
CA ARG A 209 3.10 -10.30 -22.51
C ARG A 209 3.63 -11.62 -23.08
N GLN A 210 3.70 -11.74 -24.40
CA GLN A 210 4.18 -12.95 -25.07
C GLN A 210 5.65 -13.24 -24.76
N ARG A 211 6.50 -12.21 -24.62
CA ARG A 211 7.91 -12.39 -24.21
C ARG A 211 8.01 -13.01 -22.82
N LEU A 212 7.21 -12.54 -21.87
CA LEU A 212 7.18 -13.10 -20.51
C LEU A 212 6.63 -14.53 -20.47
N GLU A 213 5.56 -14.81 -21.23
CA GLU A 213 4.99 -16.16 -21.33
C GLU A 213 6.01 -17.14 -21.95
N ARG A 214 6.69 -16.76 -23.04
CA ARG A 214 7.75 -17.59 -23.65
C ARG A 214 8.94 -17.80 -22.72
N ALA A 215 9.38 -16.76 -22.01
CA ALA A 215 10.49 -16.85 -21.07
C ALA A 215 10.17 -17.80 -19.91
N LYS A 216 8.92 -17.81 -19.44
CA LYS A 216 8.42 -18.78 -18.47
C LYS A 216 8.45 -20.21 -19.01
N ASP A 217 7.99 -20.42 -20.25
CA ASP A 217 7.91 -21.76 -20.87
C ASP A 217 9.28 -22.34 -21.26
N SER A 218 10.25 -21.47 -21.58
CA SER A 218 11.64 -21.87 -21.86
C SER A 218 12.42 -22.36 -20.63
N GLY A 219 11.76 -22.45 -19.47
CA GLY A 219 12.30 -22.68 -18.13
C GLY A 219 13.36 -23.78 -18.04
N ASP A 220 14.62 -23.35 -18.03
CA ASP A 220 15.78 -24.09 -17.56
C ASP A 220 15.63 -24.41 -16.05
N ALA A 221 16.18 -25.53 -15.57
CA ALA A 221 16.03 -25.97 -14.17
C ALA A 221 16.72 -25.03 -13.14
N SER A 222 17.28 -23.90 -13.59
CA SER A 222 17.98 -22.86 -12.85
C SER A 222 17.08 -21.76 -12.29
N PHE A 223 15.78 -21.69 -12.64
CA PHE A 223 14.78 -20.79 -12.02
C PHE A 223 14.33 -21.24 -10.62
N SER A 224 15.18 -21.95 -9.86
CA SER A 224 14.85 -22.37 -8.52
C SER A 224 14.81 -21.17 -7.57
N SER A 225 13.64 -20.92 -6.98
CA SER A 225 13.46 -20.00 -5.84
C SER A 225 14.22 -20.53 -4.64
N GLY A 226 15.49 -20.16 -4.56
CA GLY A 226 16.39 -20.64 -3.50
C GLY A 226 16.07 -19.96 -2.18
N GLN A 227 15.83 -20.76 -1.13
CA GLN A 227 15.88 -20.29 0.27
C GLN A 227 17.30 -19.85 0.69
N ASN A 228 18.31 -20.11 -0.15
CA ASN A 228 19.69 -19.73 0.05
C ASN A 228 20.20 -18.93 -1.16
N ARG A 229 20.32 -17.61 -1.04
CA ARG A 229 20.78 -16.71 -2.11
C ARG A 229 21.34 -15.40 -1.55
N PRO A 230 22.30 -14.76 -2.25
CA PRO A 230 22.77 -13.42 -1.90
C PRO A 230 21.71 -12.34 -2.21
N PRO A 231 21.85 -11.13 -1.67
CA PRO A 231 20.99 -10.01 -2.02
C PRO A 231 21.30 -9.50 -3.44
N ILE A 232 20.26 -9.12 -4.17
CA ILE A 232 20.32 -8.46 -5.48
C ILE A 232 19.60 -7.13 -5.35
N VAL A 233 20.30 -6.05 -5.68
CA VAL A 233 19.71 -4.72 -5.86
C VAL A 233 20.18 -4.21 -7.21
N GLU A 234 19.22 -3.87 -8.07
CA GLU A 234 19.46 -3.43 -9.44
C GLU A 234 18.54 -2.26 -9.78
N VAL A 235 19.13 -1.15 -10.24
CA VAL A 235 18.38 -0.03 -10.81
C VAL A 235 18.17 -0.35 -12.28
N ILE A 236 16.90 -0.38 -12.71
CA ILE A 236 16.53 -0.66 -14.08
C ILE A 236 16.67 0.63 -14.89
N GLN A 237 17.60 0.61 -15.83
CA GLN A 237 17.89 1.69 -16.76
C GLN A 237 18.17 1.08 -18.15
N ASP A 238 18.32 1.92 -19.17
CA ASP A 238 18.70 1.43 -20.48
C ASP A 238 20.18 1.02 -20.51
N ASP A 239 20.44 -0.20 -20.99
CA ASP A 239 21.79 -0.72 -21.19
C ASP A 239 22.48 -0.16 -22.45
N ALA A 240 21.84 0.75 -23.20
CA ALA A 240 22.38 1.29 -24.43
C ALA A 240 22.01 2.77 -24.65
N MET A 241 23.01 3.55 -25.05
CA MET A 241 22.86 4.84 -25.73
C MET A 241 22.07 4.69 -27.04
N GLU A 242 20.78 4.38 -26.98
CA GLU A 242 19.88 4.76 -28.07
C GLU A 242 19.77 6.28 -28.03
N GLU A 243 20.18 6.92 -29.13
CA GLU A 243 20.22 8.36 -29.31
C GLU A 243 19.03 9.05 -28.64
N ILE A 244 19.36 9.97 -27.72
CA ILE A 244 18.42 10.80 -26.97
C ILE A 244 17.63 11.64 -27.98
N GLY A 245 16.51 11.10 -28.46
CA GLY A 245 15.53 11.89 -29.20
C GLY A 245 14.89 12.89 -28.25
N GLU A 246 14.74 14.15 -28.70
CA GLU A 246 14.26 15.32 -27.94
C GLU A 246 12.85 15.19 -27.31
N ASN A 247 12.19 14.02 -27.40
CA ASN A 247 10.81 13.76 -26.97
C ASN A 247 10.65 12.54 -26.04
N GLN A 248 11.72 11.98 -25.44
CA GLN A 248 11.54 10.90 -24.46
C GLN A 248 11.00 11.46 -23.14
N ALA A 249 9.83 10.96 -22.72
CA ALA A 249 9.24 11.31 -21.42
C ALA A 249 10.16 10.84 -20.30
N MET A 250 10.34 11.70 -19.29
CA MET A 250 11.09 11.34 -18.10
C MET A 250 10.45 10.14 -17.41
N MET A 251 11.24 9.11 -17.15
CA MET A 251 10.79 7.87 -16.53
C MET A 251 11.02 7.93 -15.01
N PRO A 252 10.05 7.49 -14.19
CA PRO A 252 10.29 7.21 -12.78
C PRO A 252 11.39 6.16 -12.60
N LEU A 253 12.20 6.30 -11.55
CA LEU A 253 13.21 5.30 -11.22
C LEU A 253 12.53 3.96 -10.89
N LEU A 254 13.06 2.87 -11.42
CA LEU A 254 12.60 1.52 -11.11
C LEU A 254 13.74 0.71 -10.49
N VAL A 255 13.52 0.16 -9.30
CA VAL A 255 14.55 -0.58 -8.53
C VAL A 255 14.05 -1.98 -8.20
N TYR A 256 14.78 -2.99 -8.66
CA TYR A 256 14.58 -4.38 -8.29
C TYR A 256 15.35 -4.70 -7.01
N VAL A 257 14.67 -5.35 -6.06
CA VAL A 257 15.27 -5.81 -4.81
C VAL A 257 14.89 -7.27 -4.59
N SER A 258 15.88 -8.16 -4.52
CA SER A 258 15.73 -9.50 -3.95
C SER A 258 16.63 -9.56 -2.73
N ARG A 259 16.04 -9.64 -1.54
CA ARG A 259 16.81 -9.70 -0.30
C ARG A 259 17.59 -11.00 -0.18
N GLU A 260 18.65 -10.96 0.63
CA GLU A 260 19.36 -12.17 1.02
C GLU A 260 18.42 -13.10 1.77
N LYS A 261 18.47 -14.39 1.45
CA LYS A 261 17.82 -15.44 2.24
C LYS A 261 18.82 -16.52 2.56
N ARG A 262 18.83 -16.97 3.80
CA ARG A 262 19.62 -18.10 4.30
C ARG A 262 18.70 -19.01 5.12
N PRO A 263 18.77 -20.34 4.99
CA PRO A 263 17.91 -21.26 5.76
C PRO A 263 18.00 -21.10 7.28
N SER A 264 19.12 -20.59 7.78
CA SER A 264 19.37 -20.37 9.21
C SER A 264 18.76 -19.07 9.77
N HIS A 265 18.20 -18.20 8.92
CA HIS A 265 17.71 -16.88 9.32
C HIS A 265 16.22 -16.74 9.00
N PRO A 266 15.38 -16.37 9.98
CA PRO A 266 13.99 -16.08 9.72
C PRO A 266 13.89 -14.84 8.81
N HIS A 267 13.00 -14.90 7.82
CA HIS A 267 12.84 -13.81 6.85
C HIS A 267 11.55 -13.01 7.04
N HIS A 268 10.64 -13.42 7.94
CA HIS A 268 9.49 -12.60 8.33
C HIS A 268 8.58 -12.13 7.18
N PHE A 269 8.46 -12.95 6.13
CA PHE A 269 7.56 -12.76 4.97
C PHE A 269 7.52 -11.29 4.48
N LYS A 270 6.31 -10.71 4.34
CA LYS A 270 6.10 -9.36 3.82
C LYS A 270 6.65 -8.26 4.74
N ALA A 271 6.58 -8.42 6.07
CA ALA A 271 7.11 -7.42 7.00
C ALA A 271 8.63 -7.25 6.82
N GLY A 272 9.37 -8.36 6.75
CA GLY A 272 10.81 -8.30 6.49
C GLY A 272 11.14 -7.75 5.09
N ALA A 273 10.31 -8.03 4.07
CA ALA A 273 10.50 -7.50 2.73
C ALA A 273 10.32 -5.96 2.70
N LEU A 274 9.28 -5.46 3.36
CA LEU A 274 9.03 -4.02 3.51
C LEU A 274 10.12 -3.33 4.34
N ASN A 275 10.65 -3.99 5.38
CA ASN A 275 11.76 -3.46 6.16
C ASN A 275 13.06 -3.36 5.35
N VAL A 276 13.36 -4.34 4.51
CA VAL A 276 14.47 -4.25 3.55
C VAL A 276 14.25 -3.09 2.57
N LEU A 277 13.06 -2.95 1.98
CA LEU A 277 12.75 -1.83 1.09
C LEU A 277 12.88 -0.49 1.82
N LEU A 278 12.46 -0.39 3.07
CA LEU A 278 12.57 0.83 3.88
C LEU A 278 14.04 1.27 4.05
N ARG A 279 14.96 0.32 4.24
CA ARG A 279 16.41 0.60 4.33
C ARG A 279 17.02 0.94 2.98
N VAL A 280 16.79 0.11 1.97
CA VAL A 280 17.35 0.28 0.62
C VAL A 280 16.89 1.62 0.01
N SER A 281 15.60 1.92 0.04
CA SER A 281 15.08 3.21 -0.42
C SER A 281 15.60 4.38 0.40
N GLY A 282 15.92 4.17 1.69
CA GLY A 282 16.43 5.21 2.58
C GLY A 282 17.78 5.78 2.15
N ILE A 283 18.61 5.03 1.42
CA ILE A 283 19.87 5.53 0.87
C ILE A 283 19.78 5.89 -0.62
N ILE A 284 18.82 5.32 -1.36
CA ILE A 284 18.65 5.59 -2.81
C ILE A 284 17.85 6.86 -3.05
N SER A 285 16.57 6.89 -2.67
CA SER A 285 15.65 8.02 -2.93
C SER A 285 15.33 8.83 -1.68
N ASN A 286 15.36 8.20 -0.51
CA ASN A 286 15.03 8.75 0.80
C ASN A 286 13.72 9.56 0.82
N SER A 287 12.69 9.09 0.10
CA SER A 287 11.44 9.85 -0.03
C SER A 287 10.71 9.96 1.31
N PRO A 288 10.18 11.14 1.69
CA PRO A 288 9.49 11.31 2.97
C PRO A 288 8.15 10.55 3.07
N TYR A 289 7.61 10.08 1.95
CA TYR A 289 6.36 9.33 1.88
C TYR A 289 6.53 8.02 1.10
N ILE A 290 5.79 7.00 1.52
CA ILE A 290 5.87 5.64 0.97
C ILE A 290 4.45 5.15 0.65
N LEU A 291 4.18 4.84 -0.61
CA LEU A 291 3.02 4.07 -1.02
C LEU A 291 3.34 2.58 -0.93
N THR A 292 2.53 1.78 -0.24
CA THR A 292 2.67 0.32 -0.25
C THR A 292 1.53 -0.33 -1.03
N LEU A 293 1.89 -1.23 -1.95
CA LEU A 293 0.97 -1.98 -2.79
C LEU A 293 1.28 -3.48 -2.72
N ASP A 294 0.24 -4.29 -2.77
CA ASP A 294 0.35 -5.71 -3.12
C ASP A 294 0.54 -5.86 -4.64
N CYS A 295 1.15 -6.96 -5.07
CA CYS A 295 1.47 -7.18 -6.48
C CYS A 295 0.24 -7.34 -7.40
N ASP A 296 -0.95 -7.57 -6.84
CA ASP A 296 -2.23 -7.65 -7.53
C ASP A 296 -3.07 -6.36 -7.41
N MET A 297 -2.53 -5.31 -6.76
CA MET A 297 -3.25 -4.07 -6.48
C MET A 297 -2.71 -2.91 -7.32
N TYR A 298 -3.37 -2.64 -8.44
CA TYR A 298 -3.04 -1.52 -9.32
C TYR A 298 -3.88 -0.26 -9.03
N CYS A 299 -3.40 0.89 -9.48
CA CYS A 299 -4.07 2.17 -9.28
C CYS A 299 -5.23 2.34 -10.26
N ASN A 300 -6.43 2.54 -9.73
CA ASN A 300 -7.65 2.84 -10.50
C ASN A 300 -7.90 4.36 -10.66
N ASP A 301 -7.18 5.18 -9.91
CA ASP A 301 -7.15 6.64 -10.03
C ASP A 301 -5.69 7.10 -9.99
N SER A 302 -5.20 7.62 -11.12
CA SER A 302 -3.82 8.08 -11.25
C SER A 302 -3.50 9.25 -10.31
N THR A 303 -4.51 10.00 -9.87
CA THR A 303 -4.32 11.16 -8.99
C THR A 303 -4.19 10.79 -7.51
N SER A 304 -4.27 9.51 -7.15
CA SER A 304 -4.24 9.04 -5.74
C SER A 304 -3.05 9.58 -4.94
N ALA A 305 -1.87 9.73 -5.56
CA ALA A 305 -0.69 10.30 -4.93
C ALA A 305 -0.91 11.77 -4.54
N ARG A 306 -1.41 12.58 -5.47
CA ARG A 306 -1.78 13.99 -5.24
C ARG A 306 -2.88 14.10 -4.18
N GLN A 307 -3.90 13.23 -4.23
CA GLN A 307 -4.96 13.19 -3.23
C GLN A 307 -4.42 12.91 -1.82
N ALA A 308 -3.48 11.97 -1.67
CA ALA A 308 -2.82 11.70 -0.39
C ALA A 308 -2.00 12.90 0.09
N MET A 309 -1.29 13.57 -0.83
CA MET A 309 -0.50 14.76 -0.50
C MET A 309 -1.34 15.91 0.05
N CYS A 310 -2.61 16.03 -0.36
CA CYS A 310 -3.53 17.04 0.20
C CYS A 310 -3.64 16.98 1.73
N PHE A 311 -3.50 15.78 2.32
CA PHE A 311 -3.49 15.60 3.78
C PHE A 311 -2.08 15.73 4.37
N HIS A 312 -1.09 15.16 3.69
CA HIS A 312 0.29 15.09 4.18
C HIS A 312 1.05 16.42 4.19
N ILE A 313 0.65 17.38 3.35
CA ILE A 313 1.25 18.71 3.31
C ILE A 313 0.38 19.79 3.95
N ASP A 314 -0.83 19.46 4.40
CA ASP A 314 -1.68 20.39 5.15
C ASP A 314 -1.05 20.67 6.53
N PRO A 315 -0.68 21.92 6.85
CA PRO A 315 -0.03 22.25 8.12
C PRO A 315 -0.83 21.87 9.36
N ASN A 316 -2.16 21.80 9.25
CA ASN A 316 -3.03 21.48 10.38
C ASN A 316 -3.13 19.96 10.63
N THR A 317 -3.19 19.18 9.56
CA THR A 317 -3.41 17.72 9.64
C THR A 317 -2.09 16.95 9.69
N SER A 318 -1.08 17.40 8.93
CA SER A 318 0.18 16.68 8.76
C SER A 318 0.89 16.32 10.06
N PRO A 319 1.02 17.20 11.08
CA PRO A 319 1.78 16.87 12.29
C PRO A 319 1.26 15.64 13.05
N SER A 320 -0.05 15.39 13.00
CA SER A 320 -0.72 14.24 13.63
C SER A 320 -0.99 13.08 12.67
N LEU A 321 -0.66 13.21 11.39
CA LEU A 321 -0.97 12.23 10.36
C LEU A 321 0.21 11.27 10.14
N ALA A 322 -0.05 9.98 10.36
CA ALA A 322 0.89 8.91 10.07
C ALA A 322 0.71 8.38 8.64
N PHE A 323 -0.52 8.09 8.21
CA PHE A 323 -0.80 7.54 6.88
C PHE A 323 -2.17 7.98 6.34
N VAL A 324 -2.32 7.86 5.02
CA VAL A 324 -3.61 7.98 4.31
C VAL A 324 -3.91 6.62 3.69
N GLN A 325 -4.98 5.96 4.12
CA GLN A 325 -5.41 4.64 3.63
C GLN A 325 -6.54 4.80 2.61
N PHE A 326 -6.39 4.20 1.43
CA PHE A 326 -7.43 4.10 0.42
C PHE A 326 -8.22 2.79 0.56
N PRO A 327 -9.53 2.80 0.27
CA PRO A 327 -10.33 1.59 0.26
C PRO A 327 -9.90 0.67 -0.89
N GLN A 328 -9.89 -0.63 -0.63
CA GLN A 328 -9.54 -1.63 -1.64
C GLN A 328 -10.77 -1.92 -2.51
N LYS A 329 -10.56 -2.04 -3.82
CA LYS A 329 -11.61 -2.42 -4.77
C LYS A 329 -11.16 -3.65 -5.53
N PHE A 330 -11.97 -4.69 -5.46
CA PHE A 330 -11.72 -5.95 -6.15
C PHE A 330 -12.45 -5.98 -7.49
N HIS A 331 -11.88 -6.71 -8.45
CA HIS A 331 -12.44 -6.92 -9.78
C HIS A 331 -12.91 -8.37 -9.94
N ASN A 332 -13.57 -8.68 -11.07
CA ASN A 332 -14.09 -10.02 -11.40
C ASN A 332 -15.13 -10.58 -10.41
N ILE A 333 -15.83 -9.70 -9.69
CA ILE A 333 -16.83 -10.09 -8.71
C ILE A 333 -18.11 -10.54 -9.42
N SER A 334 -18.67 -11.65 -8.96
CA SER A 334 -19.96 -12.13 -9.45
C SER A 334 -21.07 -11.11 -9.22
N LYS A 335 -22.00 -10.98 -10.15
CA LYS A 335 -23.20 -10.11 -9.99
C LYS A 335 -24.00 -10.41 -8.73
N ASN A 336 -23.96 -11.67 -8.26
CA ASN A 336 -24.68 -12.09 -7.06
C ASN A 336 -23.89 -11.82 -5.77
N ASP A 337 -22.56 -11.67 -5.85
CA ASP A 337 -21.64 -11.40 -4.74
C ASP A 337 -21.98 -12.14 -3.43
N ILE A 338 -22.27 -13.45 -3.52
CA ILE A 338 -22.73 -14.25 -2.38
C ILE A 338 -21.66 -14.42 -1.29
N TYR A 339 -20.39 -14.22 -1.66
CA TYR A 339 -19.25 -14.25 -0.74
C TYR A 339 -18.93 -12.88 -0.15
N ASN A 340 -19.64 -11.82 -0.56
CA ASN A 340 -19.42 -10.43 -0.11
C ASN A 340 -17.95 -9.99 -0.32
N GLU A 341 -17.40 -10.28 -1.49
CA GLU A 341 -16.01 -9.98 -1.88
C GLU A 341 -15.77 -8.48 -1.96
N LEU A 342 -16.82 -7.68 -2.21
CA LEU A 342 -16.72 -6.22 -2.18
C LEU A 342 -16.42 -5.66 -0.78
N LEU A 343 -16.59 -6.46 0.28
CA LEU A 343 -16.40 -6.05 1.67
C LEU A 343 -17.09 -4.71 1.99
N ARG A 344 -18.31 -4.50 1.45
CA ARG A 344 -19.03 -3.21 1.51
C ARG A 344 -19.15 -2.69 2.94
N THR A 345 -19.47 -3.56 3.90
CA THR A 345 -19.55 -3.18 5.31
C THR A 345 -18.24 -2.59 5.83
N ALA A 346 -17.09 -3.14 5.44
CA ALA A 346 -15.79 -2.64 5.89
C ALA A 346 -15.50 -1.25 5.31
N PHE A 347 -15.53 -1.12 3.97
CA PHE A 347 -15.11 0.10 3.29
C PHE A 347 -16.18 1.20 3.24
N GLU A 348 -17.46 0.84 3.15
CA GLU A 348 -18.58 1.80 3.03
C GLU A 348 -19.20 2.19 4.37
N VAL A 349 -18.93 1.45 5.47
CA VAL A 349 -19.52 1.74 6.79
C VAL A 349 -18.47 1.87 7.88
N LEU A 350 -17.67 0.82 8.13
CA LEU A 350 -16.76 0.80 9.27
C LEU A 350 -15.67 1.87 9.14
N TRP A 351 -15.09 2.05 7.96
CA TRP A 351 -13.96 2.96 7.75
C TRP A 351 -14.33 4.43 7.92
N TYR A 352 -15.46 4.88 7.37
CA TYR A 352 -15.97 6.24 7.63
C TYR A 352 -16.24 6.47 9.11
N GLY A 353 -16.69 5.44 9.82
CA GLY A 353 -16.88 5.47 11.26
C GLY A 353 -15.58 5.58 12.06
N PHE A 354 -14.58 4.79 11.70
CA PHE A 354 -13.25 4.84 12.30
C PHE A 354 -12.54 6.17 12.03
N ASP A 355 -12.67 6.72 10.83
CA ASP A 355 -12.19 8.07 10.48
C ASP A 355 -12.89 9.17 11.30
N GLY A 356 -14.15 8.93 11.68
CA GLY A 356 -14.88 9.69 12.68
C GLY A 356 -14.25 9.79 14.07
N LEU A 357 -13.42 8.81 14.42
CA LEU A 357 -12.76 8.66 15.71
C LEU A 357 -11.29 9.09 15.61
N LYS A 358 -10.42 8.23 15.06
CA LYS A 358 -8.98 8.45 14.96
C LYS A 358 -8.38 8.12 13.59
N GLY A 359 -9.18 7.62 12.63
CA GLY A 359 -8.69 7.13 11.35
C GLY A 359 -9.00 5.65 11.13
N PRO A 360 -8.99 5.17 9.88
CA PRO A 360 -9.15 3.76 9.55
C PRO A 360 -7.96 2.92 10.00
N ILE A 361 -8.13 1.60 9.98
CA ILE A 361 -7.03 0.65 10.20
C ILE A 361 -6.14 0.56 8.96
N LEU A 362 -4.85 0.32 9.16
CA LEU A 362 -3.92 0.00 8.08
C LEU A 362 -4.27 -1.39 7.52
N SER A 363 -4.53 -1.50 6.22
CA SER A 363 -5.12 -2.70 5.60
C SER A 363 -4.17 -3.44 4.66
N GLY A 364 -2.85 -3.29 4.84
CA GLY A 364 -1.82 -4.05 4.14
C GLY A 364 -1.43 -3.58 2.73
N THR A 365 -2.25 -2.77 2.07
CA THR A 365 -2.01 -2.21 0.72
C THR A 365 -2.82 -0.93 0.52
N GLY A 366 -2.44 -0.10 -0.47
CA GLY A 366 -3.16 1.10 -0.86
C GLY A 366 -3.08 2.23 0.15
N PHE A 367 -1.96 2.35 0.86
CA PHE A 367 -1.75 3.43 1.84
C PHE A 367 -0.48 4.22 1.57
N TYR A 368 -0.56 5.52 1.81
CA TYR A 368 0.57 6.46 1.77
C TYR A 368 1.02 6.75 3.20
N MET A 369 2.12 6.13 3.61
CA MET A 369 2.75 6.23 4.92
C MET A 369 3.76 7.36 4.95
N LYS A 370 3.81 8.13 6.03
CA LYS A 370 4.90 9.06 6.30
C LYS A 370 6.11 8.29 6.82
N ARG A 371 7.25 8.36 6.12
CA ARG A 371 8.47 7.60 6.42
C ARG A 371 8.93 7.80 7.87
N GLU A 372 8.93 9.03 8.37
CA GLU A 372 9.34 9.33 9.75
C GLU A 372 8.49 8.61 10.82
N ALA A 373 7.22 8.32 10.53
CA ALA A 373 6.36 7.61 11.46
C ALA A 373 6.67 6.10 11.52
N LEU A 374 7.43 5.56 10.56
CA LEU A 374 7.99 4.21 10.64
C LEU A 374 9.28 4.16 11.47
N TYR A 375 9.96 5.28 11.72
CA TYR A 375 11.17 5.28 12.55
C TYR A 375 10.93 5.68 14.01
N ARG A 376 9.74 6.18 14.33
CA ARG A 376 9.38 6.59 15.69
C ARG A 376 8.89 5.39 16.51
N SER A 377 9.50 5.19 17.67
CA SER A 377 8.89 4.39 18.74
C SER A 377 7.73 5.18 19.37
N PRO A 378 6.61 4.54 19.76
CA PRO A 378 5.48 5.20 20.43
C PRO A 378 5.85 6.01 21.68
N GLN A 379 7.02 5.73 22.27
CA GLN A 379 7.50 6.32 23.51
C GLN A 379 8.40 7.56 23.30
N GLN A 380 8.85 7.83 22.06
CA GLN A 380 9.82 8.89 21.76
C GLN A 380 9.16 10.05 20.98
N LYS A 381 9.08 11.23 21.60
CA LYS A 381 8.52 12.45 21.00
C LYS A 381 9.50 13.21 20.10
N ASP A 382 10.80 13.01 20.28
CA ASP A 382 11.85 13.68 19.49
C ASP A 382 12.65 12.70 18.64
N LEU A 383 12.82 13.04 17.36
CA LEU A 383 13.61 12.29 16.38
C LEU A 383 15.12 12.33 16.68
N SER A 384 15.56 13.17 17.62
CA SER A 384 16.97 13.39 17.96
C SER A 384 17.67 12.17 18.56
N HIS A 385 16.91 11.13 18.96
CA HIS A 385 17.44 9.88 19.51
C HIS A 385 17.30 8.65 18.60
N VAL A 386 16.74 8.80 17.38
CA VAL A 386 16.59 7.68 16.43
C VAL A 386 17.95 7.21 15.88
N THR A 387 19.03 7.98 16.08
CA THR A 387 20.38 7.68 15.58
C THR A 387 21.20 6.73 16.47
N SER A 388 20.61 6.09 17.49
CA SER A 388 21.32 5.02 18.20
C SER A 388 21.51 3.82 17.28
N THR A 389 22.75 3.34 17.15
CA THR A 389 23.11 2.15 16.34
C THR A 389 22.26 0.93 16.71
N THR A 390 21.82 0.85 17.97
CA THR A 390 20.92 -0.19 18.47
C THR A 390 19.55 -0.21 17.78
N ASN A 391 19.07 0.92 17.27
CA ASN A 391 17.71 1.02 16.73
C ASN A 391 17.69 0.85 15.20
N VAL A 392 18.77 1.25 14.53
CA VAL A 392 18.80 1.42 13.06
C VAL A 392 19.78 0.45 12.40
N GLY A 393 20.78 -0.04 13.13
CA GLY A 393 21.89 -0.84 12.62
C GLY A 393 23.20 -0.05 12.51
N ASN A 394 24.22 -0.66 11.90
CA ASN A 394 25.59 -0.15 11.88
C ASN A 394 26.01 0.52 10.57
N SER A 395 25.11 0.66 9.59
CA SER A 395 25.42 1.34 8.32
C SER A 395 25.55 2.85 8.55
N GLU A 396 26.76 3.39 8.36
CA GLU A 396 27.02 4.82 8.49
C GLU A 396 26.23 5.64 7.46
N GLU A 397 26.13 5.13 6.22
CA GLU A 397 25.39 5.78 5.14
C GLU A 397 23.89 5.84 5.44
N PHE A 398 23.31 4.74 5.92
CA PHE A 398 21.90 4.72 6.30
C PHE A 398 21.63 5.59 7.54
N ILE A 399 22.52 5.60 8.53
CA ILE A 399 22.40 6.53 9.67
C ILE A 399 22.49 7.99 9.20
N ALA A 400 23.37 8.29 8.24
CA ALA A 400 23.48 9.61 7.65
C ALA A 400 22.19 10.00 6.92
N SER A 401 21.55 9.06 6.22
CA SER A 401 20.32 9.31 5.46
C SER A 401 19.10 9.63 6.33
N LEU A 402 19.11 9.26 7.62
CA LEU A 402 18.08 9.64 8.57
C LEU A 402 18.15 11.10 9.04
N ARG A 403 19.23 11.83 8.72
CA ARG A 403 19.38 13.23 9.08
C ARG A 403 18.57 14.11 8.14
N ARG A 404 17.94 15.17 8.67
CA ARG A 404 17.04 16.06 7.91
C ARG A 404 17.73 16.82 6.77
N ASP A 405 19.04 17.00 6.84
CA ASP A 405 19.87 17.71 5.87
C ASP A 405 20.51 16.78 4.82
N TYR A 406 20.26 15.48 4.90
CA TYR A 406 20.79 14.52 3.93
C TYR A 406 20.22 14.79 2.53
N LYS A 407 21.13 14.92 1.56
CA LYS A 407 20.80 14.94 0.15
C LYS A 407 21.31 13.64 -0.45
N THR A 408 20.44 12.95 -1.17
CA THR A 408 20.81 11.73 -1.88
C THR A 408 21.75 12.08 -3.03
N ASN A 409 22.94 11.50 -3.04
CA ASN A 409 23.91 11.65 -4.14
C ASN A 409 23.70 10.60 -5.25
N ALA A 410 22.60 9.82 -5.18
CA ALA A 410 22.32 8.69 -6.08
C ALA A 410 22.21 9.07 -7.57
N PHE A 411 22.14 10.36 -7.88
CA PHE A 411 21.96 10.91 -9.23
C PHE A 411 23.05 11.92 -9.64
N ASP A 412 24.17 11.98 -8.93
CA ASP A 412 25.37 12.59 -9.48
C ASP A 412 25.94 11.66 -10.56
N ASN A 413 26.27 12.19 -11.75
CA ASN A 413 26.70 11.47 -12.96
C ASN A 413 28.06 10.71 -12.84
N ASP A 414 28.40 10.19 -11.66
CA ASP A 414 29.60 9.41 -11.41
C ASP A 414 29.25 7.94 -11.16
N ASP A 415 29.58 7.09 -12.14
CA ASP A 415 29.36 5.64 -12.09
C ASP A 415 29.96 4.98 -10.83
N ASN A 416 31.05 5.54 -10.29
CA ASN A 416 31.66 5.02 -9.05
C ASN A 416 30.77 5.26 -7.83
N THR A 417 30.07 6.40 -7.79
CA THR A 417 29.16 6.77 -6.70
C THR A 417 27.94 5.84 -6.70
N LEU A 418 27.38 5.54 -7.88
CA LEU A 418 26.28 4.58 -8.01
C LEU A 418 26.70 3.16 -7.63
N ALA A 419 27.88 2.72 -8.04
CA ALA A 419 28.40 1.39 -7.69
C ALA A 419 28.60 1.23 -6.17
N SER A 420 29.15 2.25 -5.50
CA SER A 420 29.29 2.29 -4.04
C SER A 420 27.93 2.27 -3.34
N LEU A 421 26.97 3.05 -3.82
CA LEU A 421 25.61 3.08 -3.27
C LEU A 421 24.90 1.73 -3.40
N LEU A 422 25.03 1.07 -4.56
CA LEU A 422 24.46 -0.27 -4.79
C LEU A 422 25.17 -1.34 -3.95
N HIS A 423 26.46 -1.19 -3.65
CA HIS A 423 27.16 -2.05 -2.72
C HIS A 423 26.55 -1.93 -1.31
N GLU A 424 26.36 -0.70 -0.83
CA GLU A 424 25.73 -0.44 0.46
C GLU A 424 24.27 -0.92 0.51
N ALA A 425 23.50 -0.72 -0.56
CA ALA A 425 22.12 -1.21 -0.66
C ALA A 425 22.04 -2.73 -0.53
N ARG A 426 23.00 -3.47 -1.09
CA ARG A 426 23.08 -4.94 -0.94
C ARG A 426 23.40 -5.34 0.51
N LEU A 427 24.24 -4.57 1.22
CA LEU A 427 24.51 -4.79 2.65
C LEU A 427 23.23 -4.58 3.48
N LEU A 428 22.46 -3.52 3.20
CA LEU A 428 21.17 -3.25 3.87
C LEU A 428 20.09 -4.30 3.58
N ALA A 429 20.20 -4.99 2.44
CA ALA A 429 19.33 -6.10 2.04
C ALA A 429 19.78 -7.47 2.57
N SER A 430 20.84 -7.52 3.39
CA SER A 430 21.32 -8.75 4.03
C SER A 430 20.38 -9.24 5.14
N CYS A 431 20.32 -10.57 5.31
CA CYS A 431 19.51 -11.20 6.36
C CYS A 431 20.13 -11.06 7.76
N THR A 432 21.40 -10.66 7.87
CA THR A 432 22.07 -10.44 9.17
C THR A 432 21.97 -8.99 9.65
N TYR A 433 21.55 -8.06 8.78
CA TYR A 433 21.54 -6.63 9.13
C TYR A 433 20.66 -6.32 10.35
N GLU A 434 19.55 -7.05 10.51
CA GLU A 434 18.59 -6.85 11.59
C GLU A 434 19.05 -7.48 12.92
N GLN A 435 20.12 -8.29 12.92
CA GLN A 435 20.64 -8.93 14.12
C GLN A 435 21.11 -7.89 15.12
N HIS A 436 20.65 -8.02 16.37
CA HIS A 436 20.97 -7.11 17.47
C HIS A 436 20.50 -5.66 17.26
N THR A 437 19.49 -5.47 16.40
CA THR A 437 18.80 -4.19 16.22
C THR A 437 17.35 -4.27 16.69
N GLN A 438 16.67 -3.13 16.82
CA GLN A 438 15.24 -3.07 17.13
C GLN A 438 14.32 -3.18 15.88
N TRP A 439 14.86 -3.61 14.73
CA TRP A 439 14.06 -3.81 13.53
C TRP A 439 12.98 -4.87 13.74
N GLY A 440 11.73 -4.54 13.44
CA GLY A 440 10.56 -5.41 13.61
C GLY A 440 9.97 -5.46 15.02
N GLU A 441 10.62 -4.88 16.04
CA GLU A 441 10.17 -4.98 17.43
C GLU A 441 9.49 -3.70 17.96
N GLN A 442 10.08 -2.52 17.72
CA GLN A 442 9.65 -1.26 18.34
C GLN A 442 9.52 -0.08 17.38
N ALA A 443 10.18 -0.16 16.23
CA ALA A 443 10.05 0.75 15.11
C ALA A 443 9.82 -0.10 13.84
N ASN A 444 9.46 0.53 12.72
CA ASN A 444 9.21 -0.03 11.37
C ASN A 444 8.07 -1.05 11.28
N PHE A 445 8.01 -1.84 10.19
CA PHE A 445 6.94 -2.82 10.01
C PHE A 445 7.14 -3.93 11.03
N LEU A 446 6.23 -3.99 12.01
CA LEU A 446 6.33 -4.92 13.14
C LEU A 446 6.26 -6.36 12.65
N ILE A 447 7.15 -7.17 13.21
CA ILE A 447 7.25 -8.59 12.94
C ILE A 447 6.44 -9.29 14.03
N THR A 448 5.21 -9.67 13.70
CA THR A 448 4.35 -10.50 14.55
C THR A 448 4.33 -11.93 14.03
N GLU A 449 4.04 -12.90 14.90
CA GLU A 449 3.82 -14.28 14.46
C GLU A 449 2.70 -14.35 13.39
N PRO A 450 2.79 -15.28 12.43
CA PRO A 450 1.91 -15.31 11.25
C PRO A 450 0.41 -15.36 11.58
N GLU A 451 0.02 -15.81 12.77
CA GLU A 451 -1.37 -15.88 13.22
C GLU A 451 -1.98 -14.54 13.68
N ILE A 452 -1.18 -13.49 13.92
CA ILE A 452 -1.65 -12.17 14.40
C ILE A 452 -1.58 -11.10 13.29
N SER A 453 -1.73 -11.49 12.02
CA SER A 453 -1.71 -10.55 10.88
C SER A 453 -3.06 -9.90 10.59
N PHE A 454 -4.11 -10.24 11.33
CA PHE A 454 -5.34 -9.46 11.40
C PHE A 454 -5.38 -8.73 12.74
N LEU A 455 -5.48 -7.41 12.69
CA LEU A 455 -5.84 -6.51 13.78
C LEU A 455 -4.69 -5.99 14.66
N LEU A 456 -4.46 -4.68 14.47
CA LEU A 456 -4.06 -3.65 15.43
C LEU A 456 -2.72 -2.97 15.10
N TYR A 457 -2.77 -2.08 14.09
CA TYR A 457 -1.81 -0.98 14.01
C TYR A 457 -2.37 0.27 14.71
N THR A 458 -1.68 0.62 15.79
CA THR A 458 -1.48 1.94 16.44
C THR A 458 -2.68 2.87 16.60
N SER A 459 -3.51 2.59 17.61
CA SER A 459 -4.44 3.56 18.22
C SER A 459 -3.77 4.50 19.24
N ASN A 460 -2.45 4.75 19.14
CA ASN A 460 -1.72 5.72 19.96
C ASN A 460 -0.66 6.46 19.13
N CYS A 461 -1.10 7.48 18.39
CA CYS A 461 -0.36 8.72 18.19
C CYS A 461 -1.28 9.87 18.62
#